data_AF-D5RTR0-F1
#
_entry.id   AF-D5RTR0-F1
#
_cell.length_a   1.000
_cell.length_b   1.000
_cell.length_c   1.000
_cell.angle_alpha   90.00
_cell.angle_beta   90.00
_cell.angle_gamma   90.00
#
_symmetry.space_group_name_H-M   'P 1'
#
loop_
_entity.id
_entity.type
_entity.pdbx_description
1 polymer ?
#
loop_
_entity_poly.entity_id
_entity_poly.type
_entity_poly.pdbx_seq_one_letter_code
_entity_poly.pdbx_strand_id
1 'polypeptide(L)'
;MPHEAALAEAARGDLGLVLFQPGVENHRLALPHKLFDCMLAGLPVIAPAFATEVAEVVAEAGNGLLVDSADPAAIARAVAALANPARRQA
;
A
#
# COMPACT_ATOMS: atom_id res chain seq x y z
N MET A 1 -20.24 -5.03 -3.88
CA MET A 1 -20.00 -6.03 -2.83
C MET A 1 -20.14 -5.34 -1.48
N PRO A 2 -20.77 -5.95 -0.47
CA PRO A 2 -20.73 -5.43 0.91
C PRO A 2 -19.28 -5.31 1.41
N HIS A 3 -19.00 -4.34 2.30
CA HIS A 3 -17.63 -4.04 2.76
C HIS A 3 -16.93 -5.26 3.37
N GLU A 4 -17.61 -6.00 4.25
CA GLU A 4 -17.07 -7.21 4.86
C GLU A 4 -16.67 -8.28 3.83
N ALA A 5 -17.52 -8.52 2.83
CA ALA A 5 -17.22 -9.44 1.75
C ALA A 5 -16.04 -8.95 0.89
N ALA A 6 -15.89 -7.63 0.71
CA ALA A 6 -14.76 -7.04 -0.02
C ALA A 6 -13.45 -7.18 0.74
N LEU A 7 -13.47 -7.02 2.07
CA LEU A 7 -12.31 -7.29 2.92
C LEU A 7 -11.93 -8.76 2.92
N ALA A 8 -12.91 -9.67 3.01
CA ALA A 8 -12.67 -11.11 2.97
C ALA A 8 -12.02 -11.52 1.63
N GLU A 9 -12.47 -10.94 0.52
CA GLU A 9 -11.84 -11.17 -0.79
C GLU A 9 -10.44 -10.55 -0.86
N ALA A 10 -10.25 -9.33 -0.35
CA ALA A 10 -8.95 -8.67 -0.33
C ALA A 10 -7.90 -9.47 0.47
N ALA A 11 -8.28 -10.07 1.60
CA ALA A 11 -7.41 -10.88 2.45
C ALA A 11 -6.85 -12.15 1.74
N ARG A 12 -7.39 -12.50 0.56
CA ARG A 12 -6.85 -13.58 -0.29
C ARG A 12 -5.65 -13.13 -1.14
N GLY A 13 -5.42 -11.82 -1.25
CA GLY A 13 -4.29 -11.26 -1.97
C GLY A 13 -2.98 -11.36 -1.19
N ASP A 14 -1.87 -11.09 -1.87
CA ASP A 14 -0.55 -11.11 -1.25
C ASP A 14 -0.09 -9.74 -0.72
N LEU A 15 -0.64 -8.66 -1.28
CA LEU A 15 -0.21 -7.28 -1.03
C LEU A 15 -1.27 -6.25 -1.46
N GLY A 16 -1.27 -5.10 -0.79
CA GLY A 16 -2.10 -3.94 -1.12
C GLY A 16 -1.34 -2.91 -1.96
N LEU A 17 -2.00 -2.32 -2.96
CA LEU A 17 -1.45 -1.21 -3.76
C LEU A 17 -2.25 0.07 -3.52
N VAL A 18 -1.56 1.07 -2.96
CA VAL A 18 -2.04 2.45 -2.84
C VAL A 18 -1.06 3.29 -3.65
N LEU A 19 -1.40 3.69 -4.87
CA LEU A 19 -0.44 4.27 -5.82
C LEU A 19 -0.93 5.62 -6.37
N PHE A 20 -1.15 6.60 -5.48
CA PHE A 20 -1.40 7.96 -5.95
C PHE A 20 -0.25 8.43 -6.85
N GLN A 21 -0.59 9.28 -7.82
CA GLN A 21 0.37 9.86 -8.76
C GLN A 21 0.68 11.31 -8.37
N PRO A 22 1.92 11.79 -8.56
CA PRO A 22 2.29 13.17 -8.26
C PRO A 22 1.53 14.16 -9.15
N GLY A 23 1.54 15.44 -8.75
CA GLY A 23 0.94 16.54 -9.52
C GLY A 23 -0.41 17.05 -9.01
N VAL A 24 -0.99 16.41 -7.99
CA VAL A 24 -2.22 16.88 -7.32
C VAL A 24 -1.95 16.98 -5.82
N GLU A 25 -2.17 18.14 -5.21
CA GLU A 25 -1.86 18.36 -3.79
C GLU A 25 -2.66 17.44 -2.86
N ASN A 26 -3.91 17.13 -3.23
CA ASN A 26 -4.71 16.15 -2.51
C ASN A 26 -4.04 14.77 -2.44
N HIS A 27 -3.28 14.35 -3.45
CA HIS A 27 -2.55 13.07 -3.38
C HIS A 27 -1.39 13.10 -2.38
N ARG A 28 -0.89 14.29 -2.02
CA ARG A 28 0.12 14.45 -1.00
C ARG A 28 -0.47 14.36 0.42
N LEU A 29 -1.67 14.91 0.59
CA LEU A 29 -2.31 15.15 1.90
C LEU A 29 -3.50 14.22 2.20
N ALA A 30 -3.93 13.37 1.28
CA ALA A 30 -5.06 12.48 1.51
C ALA A 30 -4.65 11.19 2.22
N LEU A 31 -5.54 10.70 3.08
CA LEU A 31 -5.51 9.36 3.67
C LEU A 31 -6.65 8.52 3.10
N PRO A 32 -6.40 7.66 2.09
CA PRO A 32 -7.45 6.88 1.46
C PRO A 32 -7.87 5.71 2.35
N HIS A 33 -9.18 5.45 2.47
CA HIS A 33 -9.69 4.29 3.22
C HIS A 33 -9.10 2.95 2.73
N LYS A 34 -8.77 2.86 1.44
CA LYS A 34 -8.13 1.67 0.86
C LYS A 34 -6.82 1.28 1.56
N LEU A 35 -6.06 2.26 2.08
CA LEU A 35 -4.87 1.98 2.88
C LEU A 35 -5.24 1.13 4.10
N PHE A 36 -6.21 1.60 4.87
CA PHE A 36 -6.67 0.95 6.10
C PHE A 36 -7.38 -0.37 5.83
N ASP A 37 -8.13 -0.49 4.73
CA ASP A 37 -8.74 -1.76 4.32
C ASP A 37 -7.67 -2.83 4.02
N CYS A 38 -6.58 -2.46 3.33
CA CYS A 38 -5.45 -3.37 3.10
C CYS A 38 -4.76 -3.77 4.41
N MET A 39 -4.56 -2.81 5.32
CA MET A 39 -3.98 -3.10 6.64
C MET A 39 -4.88 -4.02 7.48
N LEU A 40 -6.20 -3.78 7.48
CA LEU A 40 -7.19 -4.60 8.18
C LEU A 40 -7.26 -6.02 7.61
N ALA A 41 -7.07 -6.16 6.29
CA ALA A 41 -6.94 -7.45 5.61
C ALA A 41 -5.59 -8.16 5.87
N GLY A 42 -4.68 -7.57 6.67
CA GLY A 42 -3.38 -8.14 7.00
C GLY A 42 -2.37 -8.10 5.85
N LEU A 43 -2.57 -7.21 4.87
CA LEU A 43 -1.70 -7.11 3.70
C LEU A 43 -0.62 -6.04 3.90
N PRO A 44 0.66 -6.34 3.56
CA PRO A 44 1.66 -5.30 3.40
C PRO A 44 1.29 -4.39 2.23
N VAL A 45 1.57 -3.09 2.38
CA VAL A 45 1.17 -2.08 1.38
C VAL A 45 2.38 -1.53 0.62
N ILE A 46 2.27 -1.40 -0.70
CA ILE A 46 3.19 -0.58 -1.50
C ILE A 46 2.52 0.78 -1.70
N ALA A 47 3.20 1.83 -1.25
CA ALA A 47 2.68 3.20 -1.17
C ALA A 47 3.64 4.24 -1.78
N PRO A 48 3.14 5.40 -2.27
CA PRO A 48 3.97 6.46 -2.79
C PRO A 48 4.75 7.16 -1.67
N ALA A 49 6.06 7.27 -1.82
CA ALA A 49 6.92 7.98 -0.88
C ALA A 49 6.62 9.49 -0.80
N PHE A 50 6.04 10.07 -1.86
CA PHE A 50 5.72 11.50 -1.89
C PHE A 50 4.45 11.86 -1.11
N ALA A 51 3.55 10.91 -0.85
CA ALA A 51 2.28 11.19 -0.19
C ALA A 51 2.49 11.26 1.32
N THR A 52 2.73 12.46 1.84
CA THR A 52 3.15 12.72 3.23
C THR A 52 2.35 11.91 4.24
N GLU A 53 1.02 12.00 4.24
CA GLU A 53 0.17 11.34 5.24
C GLU A 53 0.20 9.81 5.10
N VAL A 54 0.14 9.29 3.87
CA VAL A 54 0.20 7.84 3.62
C VAL A 54 1.56 7.28 3.99
N ALA A 55 2.64 8.00 3.65
CA ALA A 55 4.00 7.59 3.89
C ALA A 55 4.30 7.50 5.39
N GLU A 56 3.81 8.46 6.18
CA GLU A 56 3.92 8.46 7.63
C GLU A 56 3.23 7.24 8.25
N VAL A 57 1.97 6.97 7.91
CA VAL A 57 1.24 5.80 8.42
C VAL A 57 1.94 4.48 8.09
N VAL A 58 2.42 4.32 6.86
CA VAL A 58 3.11 3.08 6.44
C VAL A 58 4.46 2.92 7.15
N ALA A 59 5.21 4.01 7.34
CA ALA A 59 6.49 3.99 8.05
C ALA A 59 6.32 3.68 9.54
N GLU A 60 5.35 4.29 10.21
CA GLU A 60 5.05 4.05 11.62
C GLU A 60 4.53 2.64 11.88
N ALA A 61 3.64 2.14 11.01
CA ALA A 61 3.08 0.80 11.15
C ALA A 61 4.09 -0.30 10.79
N GLY A 62 5.17 0.02 10.07
CA GLY A 62 6.10 -0.97 9.51
C GLY A 62 5.48 -1.90 8.45
N ASN A 63 4.23 -1.65 8.03
CA ASN A 63 3.42 -2.56 7.22
C ASN A 63 3.53 -2.25 5.71
N GLY A 64 4.74 -2.13 5.15
CA GLY A 64 4.86 -1.87 3.73
C GLY A 64 6.19 -1.33 3.21
N LEU A 65 6.16 -0.93 1.94
CA LEU A 65 7.27 -0.30 1.23
C LEU A 65 6.82 1.03 0.59
N LEU A 66 7.65 2.06 0.76
CA LEU A 66 7.49 3.34 0.09
C LEU A 66 8.29 3.38 -1.21
N VAL A 67 7.65 3.80 -2.30
CA VAL A 67 8.25 3.83 -3.64
C VAL A 67 8.00 5.15 -4.36
N ASP A 68 8.80 5.44 -5.38
CA ASP A 68 8.40 6.40 -6.40
C ASP A 68 7.30 5.77 -7.26
N SER A 69 6.05 6.20 -7.07
CA SER A 69 4.90 5.65 -7.79
C SER A 69 4.79 6.14 -9.23
N ALA A 70 5.61 7.10 -9.65
CA ALA A 70 5.73 7.53 -11.05
C ALA A 70 6.74 6.68 -11.84
N ASP A 71 7.53 5.83 -11.18
CA ASP A 71 8.42 4.84 -11.79
C ASP A 71 7.78 3.42 -11.73
N PRO A 72 7.22 2.91 -12.85
CA PRO A 72 6.69 1.55 -12.89
C PRO A 72 7.71 0.47 -12.52
N ALA A 73 9.00 0.71 -12.78
CA ALA A 73 10.06 -0.23 -12.41
C ALA A 73 10.29 -0.26 -10.90
N ALA A 74 10.12 0.85 -10.19
CA ALA A 74 10.16 0.89 -8.72
C ALA A 74 9.03 0.07 -8.12
N ILE A 75 7.81 0.19 -8.66
CA ILE A 75 6.66 -0.60 -8.25
C ILE A 75 6.93 -2.10 -8.48
N ALA A 76 7.42 -2.47 -9.67
CA ALA A 76 7.74 -3.87 -9.98
C ALA A 76 8.81 -4.47 -9.04
N ARG A 77 9.87 -3.70 -8.72
CA ARG A 77 10.89 -4.12 -7.74
C ARG A 77 10.28 -4.34 -6.35
N ALA A 78 9.39 -3.47 -5.90
CA ALA A 78 8.73 -3.61 -4.60
C ALA A 78 7.79 -4.83 -4.55
N VAL A 79 7.02 -5.07 -5.62
CA VAL A 79 6.20 -6.28 -5.75
C VAL A 79 7.07 -7.53 -5.70
N ALA A 80 8.17 -7.57 -6.46
CA ALA A 80 9.11 -8.69 -6.44
C ALA A 80 9.76 -8.88 -5.06
N ALA A 81 10.08 -7.79 -4.35
CA ALA A 81 10.64 -7.86 -3.01
C ALA A 81 9.67 -8.49 -2.00
N LEU A 82 8.38 -8.17 -2.11
CA LEU A 82 7.32 -8.72 -1.27
C LEU A 82 6.77 -10.05 -1.81
N ALA A 83 7.17 -10.51 -2.99
CA ALA A 83 6.70 -11.80 -3.54
C ALA A 83 7.10 -13.00 -2.67
N ASN A 84 8.15 -12.88 -1.86
CA ASN A 84 8.53 -13.90 -0.88
C ASN A 84 7.65 -13.79 0.39
N PRO A 85 6.83 -14.80 0.74
CA PRO A 85 5.97 -14.78 1.93
C PRO A 85 6.71 -14.51 3.24
N ALA A 86 7.96 -14.96 3.37
CA ALA A 86 8.78 -14.73 4.57
C ALA A 86 9.09 -13.23 4.81
N ARG A 87 8.96 -12.40 3.77
CA ARG A 87 9.18 -10.96 3.84
C ARG A 87 7.90 -10.15 4.06
N ARG A 88 6.74 -10.82 4.18
CA ARG A 88 5.43 -10.20 4.38
C ARG A 88 4.93 -10.22 5.83
N GLN A 89 5.62 -10.93 6.72
CA GLN A 89 5.23 -11.15 8.13
C GLN A 89 6.12 -10.42 9.15
N ALA A 90 6.82 -9.36 8.73
CA ALA A 90 7.70 -8.59 9.61
C ALA A 90 6.94 -7.49 10.36
#